data_AF-A0ABD2II94-F1
#
_entry.id   AF-A0ABD2II94-F1
#
_cell.length_a   1.000
_cell.length_b   1.000
_cell.length_c   1.000
_cell.angle_alpha   90.00
_cell.angle_beta   90.00
_cell.angle_gamma   90.00
#
_symmetry.space_group_name_H-M   'P 1'
#
loop_
_entity.id
_entity.type
_entity.pdbx_description
1 polymer ?
#
loop_
_entity_poly.entity_id
_entity_poly.type
_entity_poly.pdbx_seq_one_letter_code
_entity_poly.pdbx_strand_id
1 'polypeptide(L)'
;MLMSNQVVEEYREAFHEASHAAACKLNQHCPRVIFLSILHGVDENGRAYRGRTKVAERVLFNKDQLLAQMQYFLGSIPGELAFFGSVDRSGIKCDMDAAYIAAEAIVCFIEDAGQTYVEFSYANRCDPELRRAPEFIARVQHYLNEALHYLEAEFAKEAVKKIVREVRFEPIK
;
A
#
# COMPACT_ATOMS: atom_id res chain seq x y z
N MET A 1 19.95 -23.82 11.37
CA MET A 1 20.49 -22.48 11.62
C MET A 1 19.29 -21.58 11.87
N LEU A 2 19.03 -21.17 13.11
CA LEU A 2 17.89 -20.31 13.45
C LEU A 2 18.29 -18.87 13.10
N MET A 3 17.56 -18.22 12.18
CA MET A 3 17.69 -16.79 11.95
C MET A 3 17.32 -16.06 13.25
N SER A 4 18.05 -15.00 13.61
CA SER A 4 17.67 -14.15 14.73
C SER A 4 16.34 -13.46 14.43
N ASN A 5 15.56 -13.13 15.46
CA ASN A 5 14.28 -12.42 15.30
C ASN A 5 14.44 -11.11 14.52
N GLN A 6 15.56 -10.41 14.70
CA GLN A 6 15.87 -9.18 13.97
C GLN A 6 15.96 -9.40 12.46
N VAL A 7 16.61 -10.49 12.02
CA VAL A 7 16.73 -10.80 10.60
C VAL A 7 15.36 -11.11 9.99
N VAL A 8 14.49 -11.81 10.72
CA VAL A 8 13.12 -12.10 10.26
C VAL A 8 12.31 -10.81 10.04
N GLU A 9 12.43 -9.84 10.94
CA GLU A 9 11.77 -8.53 10.80
C GLU A 9 12.32 -7.74 9.59
N GLU A 10 13.64 -7.68 9.41
CA GLU A 10 14.28 -7.02 8.26
C GLU A 10 13.84 -7.64 6.92
N TYR A 11 13.75 -8.97 6.86
CA TYR A 11 13.21 -9.65 5.67
C TYR A 11 11.73 -9.34 5.48
N ARG A 12 10.91 -9.34 6.53
CA ARG A 12 9.49 -9.04 6.43
C ARG A 12 9.27 -7.64 5.86
N GLU A 13 9.98 -6.65 6.35
CA GLU A 13 9.90 -5.29 5.81
C GLU A 13 10.37 -5.20 4.37
N ALA A 14 11.44 -5.91 4.00
CA ALA A 14 11.89 -5.94 2.60
C ALA A 14 10.82 -6.50 1.66
N PHE A 15 10.14 -7.57 2.07
CA PHE A 15 9.03 -8.14 1.31
C PHE A 15 7.80 -7.23 1.32
N HIS A 16 7.51 -6.55 2.42
CA HIS A 16 6.43 -5.56 2.54
C HIS A 16 6.62 -4.43 1.53
N GLU A 17 7.79 -3.78 1.52
CA GLU A 17 8.10 -2.68 0.62
C GLU A 17 8.20 -3.11 -0.85
N ALA A 18 8.83 -4.25 -1.11
CA ALA A 18 8.90 -4.80 -2.46
C ALA A 18 7.50 -5.11 -3.02
N SER A 19 6.55 -5.46 -2.16
CA SER A 19 5.18 -5.76 -2.56
C SER A 19 4.39 -4.50 -2.94
N HIS A 20 4.60 -3.37 -2.24
CA HIS A 20 4.07 -2.08 -2.68
C HIS A 20 4.61 -1.66 -4.06
N ALA A 21 5.92 -1.80 -4.28
CA ALA A 21 6.51 -1.48 -5.57
C ALA A 21 6.04 -2.43 -6.68
N ALA A 22 5.87 -3.72 -6.37
CA ALA A 22 5.31 -4.70 -7.31
C ALA A 22 3.88 -4.34 -7.70
N ALA A 23 3.02 -4.04 -6.73
CA ALA A 23 1.64 -3.60 -6.97
C ALA A 23 1.59 -2.40 -7.92
N CYS A 24 2.43 -1.39 -7.68
CA CYS A 24 2.50 -0.23 -8.56
C CYS A 24 3.02 -0.54 -9.97
N LYS A 25 3.94 -1.49 -10.11
CA LYS A 25 4.48 -1.88 -11.42
C LYS A 25 3.47 -2.61 -12.29
N LEU A 26 2.54 -3.33 -11.66
CA LEU A 26 1.49 -4.10 -12.34
C LEU A 26 0.27 -3.26 -12.73
N ASN A 27 0.12 -2.04 -12.18
CA ASN A 27 -0.99 -1.16 -12.49
C ASN A 27 -0.53 0.10 -13.24
N GLN A 28 -0.96 0.24 -14.50
CA GLN A 28 -0.64 1.39 -15.36
C GLN A 28 -1.09 2.76 -14.80
N HIS A 29 -2.09 2.78 -13.92
CA HIS A 29 -2.60 3.99 -13.30
C HIS A 29 -1.84 4.37 -12.02
N CYS A 30 -1.04 3.45 -11.45
CA CYS A 30 -0.25 3.71 -10.25
C CYS A 30 0.77 4.83 -10.52
N PRO A 31 0.99 5.76 -9.57
CA PRO A 31 2.06 6.72 -9.72
C PRO A 31 3.41 6.01 -9.75
N ARG A 32 4.34 6.52 -10.55
CA ARG A 32 5.68 5.91 -10.73
C ARG A 32 6.40 5.79 -9.39
N VAL A 33 6.94 4.62 -9.08
CA VAL A 33 7.86 4.42 -7.93
C VAL A 33 9.11 5.27 -8.14
N ILE A 34 9.40 6.18 -7.22
CA ILE A 34 10.55 7.10 -7.26
C ILE A 34 11.64 6.72 -6.25
N PHE A 35 11.30 5.93 -5.23
CA PHE A 35 12.23 5.49 -4.20
C PHE A 35 11.71 4.21 -3.56
N LEU A 36 12.62 3.29 -3.24
CA LEU A 36 12.36 2.14 -2.38
C LEU A 36 13.59 1.97 -1.50
N SER A 37 13.38 1.89 -0.19
CA SER A 37 14.41 1.56 0.79
C SER A 37 13.84 0.59 1.81
N ILE A 38 14.70 -0.26 2.34
CA ILE A 38 14.45 -1.14 3.49
C ILE A 38 15.34 -0.77 4.68
N LEU A 39 16.16 0.27 4.51
CA LEU A 39 17.12 0.73 5.52
C LEU A 39 16.41 1.56 6.57
N HIS A 40 16.74 1.28 7.83
CA HIS A 40 16.40 2.12 8.97
C HIS A 40 17.61 2.93 9.36
N GLY A 41 17.36 4.16 9.79
CA GLY A 41 18.42 4.98 10.30
C GLY A 41 17.92 6.23 10.94
N VAL A 42 18.87 7.12 11.18
CA VAL A 42 18.64 8.45 11.70
C VAL A 42 19.19 9.41 10.65
N ASP A 43 18.40 10.38 10.22
CA ASP A 43 18.88 11.41 9.31
C ASP A 43 19.87 12.36 10.01
N GLU A 44 20.47 13.27 9.25
CA GLU A 44 21.41 14.28 9.76
C GLU A 44 20.83 15.17 10.88
N ASN A 45 19.50 15.19 11.05
CA ASN A 45 18.79 15.96 12.06
C ASN A 45 18.34 15.13 13.27
N GLY A 46 18.80 13.88 13.39
CA GLY A 46 18.40 13.02 14.50
C GLY A 46 17.02 12.37 14.32
N ARG A 47 16.40 12.49 13.14
CA ARG A 47 15.06 11.93 12.89
C ARG A 47 15.16 10.50 12.39
N ALA A 48 14.48 9.59 13.07
CA ALA A 48 14.37 8.23 12.60
C ALA A 48 13.66 8.19 11.23
N TYR A 49 14.26 7.49 10.27
CA TYR A 49 13.58 7.10 9.03
C TYR A 49 13.53 5.58 8.94
N ARG A 50 12.44 5.08 8.37
CA ARG A 50 12.25 3.66 8.07
C ARG A 50 12.32 3.40 6.58
N GLY A 51 12.49 2.13 6.23
CA GLY A 51 12.26 1.68 4.88
C GLY A 51 10.91 2.17 4.39
N ARG A 52 10.87 2.62 3.14
CA ARG A 52 9.63 3.04 2.50
C ARG A 52 9.76 3.03 1.00
N THR A 53 8.69 2.62 0.36
CA THR A 53 8.40 2.88 -1.03
C THR A 53 7.78 4.27 -1.13
N LYS A 54 8.25 5.07 -2.09
CA LYS A 54 7.65 6.35 -2.44
C LYS A 54 7.25 6.32 -3.90
N VAL A 55 6.06 6.83 -4.16
CA VAL A 55 5.52 7.03 -5.50
C VAL A 55 5.44 8.53 -5.80
N ALA A 56 5.46 8.90 -7.07
CA ALA A 56 5.36 10.30 -7.48
C ALA A 56 4.05 10.93 -6.98
N GLU A 57 4.13 12.16 -6.45
CA GLU A 57 2.97 12.87 -5.95
C GLU A 57 1.96 13.18 -7.07
N ARG A 58 0.69 13.03 -6.75
CA ARG A 58 -0.45 13.51 -7.55
C ARG A 58 -1.42 14.20 -6.62
N VAL A 59 -1.98 15.30 -7.08
CA VAL A 59 -2.94 16.09 -6.31
C VAL A 59 -4.37 15.64 -6.59
N LEU A 60 -4.68 15.25 -7.83
CA LEU A 60 -6.02 14.85 -8.27
C LEU A 60 -6.01 13.41 -8.81
N PHE A 61 -7.03 12.65 -8.42
CA PHE A 61 -7.21 11.25 -8.79
C PHE A 61 -8.61 11.01 -9.37
N ASN A 62 -8.69 10.25 -10.47
CA ASN A 62 -9.95 9.65 -10.93
C ASN A 62 -10.17 8.28 -10.27
N LYS A 63 -11.30 7.62 -10.59
CA LYS A 63 -11.67 6.31 -10.03
C LYS A 63 -10.58 5.25 -10.21
N ASP A 64 -10.08 5.07 -11.43
CA ASP A 64 -9.07 4.06 -11.75
C ASP A 64 -7.74 4.33 -11.03
N GLN A 65 -7.39 5.61 -10.85
CA GLN A 65 -6.20 6.02 -10.12
C GLN A 65 -6.36 5.80 -8.61
N LEU A 66 -7.56 5.98 -8.04
CA LEU A 66 -7.83 5.62 -6.64
C LEU A 66 -7.82 4.10 -6.45
N LEU A 67 -8.32 3.32 -7.42
CA LEU A 67 -8.20 1.87 -7.43
C LEU A 67 -6.74 1.42 -7.44
N ALA A 68 -5.91 2.03 -8.28
CA ALA A 68 -4.48 1.79 -8.29
C ALA A 68 -3.79 2.20 -6.98
N GLN A 69 -4.23 3.31 -6.38
CA GLN A 69 -3.72 3.77 -5.09
C GLN A 69 -4.07 2.79 -3.96
N MET A 70 -5.27 2.20 -3.97
CA MET A 70 -5.66 1.14 -3.04
C MET A 70 -4.82 -0.11 -3.26
N GLN A 71 -4.58 -0.53 -4.50
CA GLN A 71 -3.71 -1.67 -4.79
C GLN A 71 -2.28 -1.44 -4.32
N TYR A 72 -1.75 -0.22 -4.45
CA TYR A 72 -0.47 0.15 -3.87
C TYR A 72 -0.49 -0.08 -2.36
N PHE A 73 -1.42 0.53 -1.62
CA PHE A 73 -1.48 0.39 -0.16
C PHE A 73 -1.71 -1.05 0.29
N LEU A 74 -2.59 -1.79 -0.38
CA LEU A 74 -2.91 -3.17 0.00
C LEU A 74 -1.87 -4.18 -0.51
N GLY A 75 -0.89 -3.74 -1.30
CA GLY A 75 0.11 -4.58 -1.94
C GLY A 75 0.92 -5.45 -0.97
N SER A 76 1.20 -4.95 0.24
CA SER A 76 1.96 -5.66 1.26
C SER A 76 1.26 -6.92 1.79
N ILE A 77 -0.07 -6.95 1.82
CA ILE A 77 -0.87 -8.08 2.35
C ILE A 77 -0.61 -9.40 1.60
N PRO A 78 -0.85 -9.48 0.26
CA PRO A 78 -0.59 -10.71 -0.49
C PRO A 78 0.90 -11.07 -0.50
N GLY A 79 1.79 -10.07 -0.44
CA GLY A 79 3.22 -10.27 -0.24
C GLY A 79 3.52 -11.03 1.04
N GLU A 80 3.13 -10.45 2.18
CA GLU A 80 3.41 -11.06 3.48
C GLU A 80 2.75 -12.44 3.63
N LEU A 81 1.51 -12.62 3.17
CA LEU A 81 0.86 -13.92 3.15
C LEU A 81 1.63 -14.94 2.31
N ALA A 82 2.10 -14.57 1.13
CA ALA A 82 2.78 -15.47 0.21
C ALA A 82 4.16 -15.93 0.72
N PHE A 83 4.87 -15.08 1.47
CA PHE A 83 6.24 -15.35 1.94
C PHE A 83 6.33 -15.83 3.39
N PHE A 84 5.44 -15.37 4.26
CA PHE A 84 5.48 -15.69 5.69
C PHE A 84 4.27 -16.49 6.18
N GLY A 85 3.25 -16.69 5.33
CA GLY A 85 2.00 -17.37 5.72
C GLY A 85 1.13 -16.57 6.69
N SER A 86 1.52 -15.32 6.99
CA SER A 86 0.85 -14.44 7.94
C SER A 86 1.17 -12.98 7.62
N VAL A 87 0.26 -12.09 8.00
CA VAL A 87 0.42 -10.63 7.88
C VAL A 87 0.69 -10.04 9.25
N ASP A 88 1.70 -9.17 9.36
CA ASP A 88 1.87 -8.33 10.53
C ASP A 88 0.84 -7.19 10.51
N ARG A 89 -0.19 -7.34 11.34
CA ARG A 89 -1.28 -6.36 11.46
C ARG A 89 -0.81 -4.99 11.93
N SER A 90 0.31 -4.92 12.63
CA SER A 90 0.85 -3.64 13.13
C SER A 90 1.53 -2.85 12.03
N GLY A 91 2.28 -3.52 11.15
CA GLY A 91 2.93 -2.93 9.98
C GLY A 91 1.96 -2.38 8.92
N ILE A 92 0.86 -3.09 8.65
CA ILE A 92 -0.09 -2.70 7.57
C ILE A 92 -1.17 -1.70 7.98
N LYS A 93 -1.24 -1.29 9.26
CA LYS A 93 -2.37 -0.48 9.75
C LYS A 93 -2.50 0.84 8.98
N CYS A 94 -1.39 1.54 8.77
CA CYS A 94 -1.37 2.81 8.06
C CYS A 94 -1.82 2.65 6.60
N ASP A 95 -1.42 1.56 5.94
CA ASP A 95 -1.81 1.27 4.57
C ASP A 95 -3.29 0.95 4.45
N MET A 96 -3.82 0.16 5.39
CA MET A 96 -5.25 -0.13 5.47
C MET A 96 -6.08 1.13 5.67
N ASP A 97 -5.65 2.02 6.56
CA ASP A 97 -6.32 3.32 6.77
C ASP A 97 -6.31 4.16 5.49
N ALA A 98 -5.19 4.17 4.75
CA ALA A 98 -5.05 4.91 3.51
C ALA A 98 -5.89 4.32 2.36
N ALA A 99 -5.91 2.99 2.22
CA ALA A 99 -6.75 2.28 1.26
C ALA A 99 -8.25 2.52 1.53
N TYR A 100 -8.64 2.51 2.81
CA TYR A 100 -10.00 2.81 3.22
C TYR A 100 -10.40 4.23 2.82
N ILE A 101 -9.54 5.23 3.04
CA ILE A 101 -9.79 6.62 2.61
C ILE A 101 -9.96 6.73 1.08
N ALA A 102 -9.17 5.97 0.31
CA ALA A 102 -9.30 5.97 -1.14
C ALA A 102 -10.64 5.37 -1.60
N ALA A 103 -11.08 4.28 -0.96
CA ALA A 103 -12.39 3.69 -1.21
C ALA A 103 -13.54 4.65 -0.82
N GLU A 104 -13.43 5.31 0.33
CA GLU A 104 -14.38 6.36 0.75
C GLU A 104 -14.47 7.48 -0.29
N ALA A 105 -13.34 7.92 -0.84
CA ALA A 105 -13.31 8.96 -1.84
C ALA A 105 -14.00 8.56 -3.15
N ILE A 106 -13.87 7.30 -3.59
CA ILE A 106 -14.64 6.78 -4.73
C ILE A 106 -16.13 6.87 -4.43
N VAL A 107 -16.56 6.34 -3.29
CA VAL A 107 -17.98 6.27 -2.95
C VAL A 107 -18.61 7.66 -2.82
N CYS A 108 -18.05 8.53 -1.99
CA CYS A 108 -18.68 9.81 -1.66
C CYS A 108 -18.55 10.86 -2.76
N PHE A 109 -17.36 10.97 -3.35
CA PHE A 109 -17.07 12.10 -4.22
C PHE A 109 -17.25 11.74 -5.68
N ILE A 110 -16.83 10.55 -6.10
CA ILE A 110 -16.97 10.13 -7.50
C ILE A 110 -18.38 9.60 -7.77
N GLU A 111 -18.85 8.62 -7.00
CA GLU A 111 -20.15 8.00 -7.27
C GLU A 111 -21.31 8.86 -6.79
N ASP A 112 -21.33 9.24 -5.51
CA ASP A 112 -22.47 9.93 -4.92
C ASP A 112 -22.55 11.40 -5.32
N ALA A 113 -21.40 12.10 -5.36
CA ALA A 113 -21.32 13.51 -5.78
C ALA A 113 -21.03 13.72 -7.27
N GLY A 114 -20.80 12.65 -8.05
CA GLY A 114 -20.61 12.72 -9.50
C GLY A 114 -19.32 13.38 -9.97
N GLN A 115 -18.29 13.48 -9.12
CA GLN A 115 -17.01 14.10 -9.49
C GLN A 115 -16.19 13.18 -10.40
N THR A 116 -15.48 13.76 -11.36
CA THR A 116 -14.55 13.01 -12.23
C THR A 116 -13.18 12.83 -11.58
N TYR A 117 -12.76 13.81 -10.77
CA TYR A 117 -11.48 13.85 -10.08
C TYR A 117 -11.67 14.35 -8.65
N VAL A 118 -10.88 13.81 -7.74
CA VAL A 118 -10.93 14.14 -6.31
C VAL A 118 -9.52 14.34 -5.78
N GLU A 119 -9.38 15.22 -4.81
CA GLU A 119 -8.15 15.34 -4.03
C GLU A 119 -8.10 14.20 -3.00
N PHE A 120 -7.05 13.38 -3.08
CA PHE A 120 -6.79 12.38 -2.05
C PHE A 120 -6.17 13.05 -0.83
N SER A 121 -6.92 13.14 0.25
CA SER A 121 -6.47 13.77 1.49
C SER A 121 -7.04 13.04 2.70
N TYR A 122 -6.20 12.86 3.73
CA TYR A 122 -6.63 12.33 5.02
C TYR A 122 -7.68 13.22 5.72
N ALA A 123 -7.73 14.50 5.34
CA ALA A 123 -8.71 15.45 5.84
C ALA A 123 -10.05 15.37 5.08
N ASN A 124 -10.04 14.87 3.84
CA ASN A 124 -11.22 14.84 2.99
C ASN A 124 -11.98 13.51 3.17
N ARG A 125 -12.78 13.44 4.23
CA ARG A 125 -13.52 12.23 4.64
C ARG A 125 -15.00 12.38 4.33
N CYS A 126 -15.64 11.24 4.08
CA CYS A 126 -17.10 11.14 4.02
C CYS A 126 -17.75 11.55 5.35
N ASP A 127 -19.01 11.94 5.26
CA ASP A 127 -19.84 12.24 6.42
C ASP A 127 -19.80 11.08 7.46
N PRO A 128 -19.57 11.37 8.76
CA PRO A 128 -19.46 10.33 9.79
C PRO A 128 -20.70 9.46 9.98
N GLU A 129 -21.90 9.96 9.69
CA GLU A 129 -23.14 9.19 9.76
C GLU A 129 -23.22 8.21 8.58
N LEU A 130 -22.87 8.69 7.38
CA LEU A 130 -22.79 7.84 6.19
C LEU A 130 -21.81 6.66 6.39
N ARG A 131 -20.67 6.91 7.04
CA ARG A 131 -19.66 5.87 7.35
C ARG A 131 -20.17 4.74 8.24
N ARG A 132 -21.28 4.94 8.95
CA ARG A 132 -21.92 3.93 9.81
C ARG A 132 -23.03 3.17 9.07
N ALA A 133 -23.45 3.64 7.89
CA ALA A 133 -24.48 2.98 7.11
C ALA A 133 -23.96 1.63 6.56
N PRO A 134 -24.69 0.51 6.77
CA PRO A 134 -24.29 -0.79 6.25
C PRO A 134 -24.03 -0.81 4.74
N GLU A 135 -24.84 -0.08 3.97
CA GLU A 135 -24.73 0.01 2.51
C GLU A 135 -23.44 0.72 2.10
N PHE A 136 -23.05 1.77 2.82
CA PHE A 136 -21.79 2.48 2.58
C PHE A 136 -20.60 1.57 2.88
N ILE A 137 -20.64 0.86 4.01
CA ILE A 137 -19.60 -0.09 4.39
C ILE A 137 -19.44 -1.18 3.33
N ALA A 138 -20.56 -1.72 2.81
CA ALA A 138 -20.53 -2.74 1.76
C ALA A 138 -19.90 -2.24 0.46
N ARG A 139 -20.18 -1.00 0.04
CA ARG A 139 -19.56 -0.37 -1.13
C ARG A 139 -18.06 -0.13 -0.95
N VAL A 140 -17.65 0.35 0.22
CA VAL A 140 -16.23 0.52 0.55
C VAL A 140 -15.52 -0.85 0.55
N GLN A 141 -16.12 -1.86 1.16
CA GLN A 141 -15.58 -3.22 1.16
C GLN A 141 -15.48 -3.81 -0.25
N HIS A 142 -16.45 -3.54 -1.12
CA HIS A 142 -16.39 -3.96 -2.53
C HIS A 142 -15.12 -3.45 -3.21
N TYR A 143 -14.80 -2.16 -3.04
CA TYR A 143 -13.59 -1.55 -3.64
C TYR A 143 -12.28 -2.07 -3.06
N LEU A 144 -12.22 -2.31 -1.75
CA LEU A 144 -11.05 -2.93 -1.13
C LEU A 144 -10.83 -4.35 -1.65
N ASN A 145 -11.92 -5.13 -1.79
CA ASN A 145 -11.86 -6.49 -2.32
C ASN A 145 -11.48 -6.51 -3.80
N GLU A 146 -11.98 -5.56 -4.60
CA GLU A 146 -11.61 -5.41 -6.01
C GLU A 146 -10.09 -5.14 -6.15
N ALA A 147 -9.56 -4.23 -5.33
CA ALA A 147 -8.13 -3.94 -5.30
C ALA A 147 -7.29 -5.17 -4.91
N LEU A 148 -7.72 -5.95 -3.91
CA LEU A 148 -7.04 -7.17 -3.49
C LEU A 148 -7.11 -8.28 -4.54
N HIS A 149 -8.24 -8.46 -5.22
CA HIS A 149 -8.40 -9.50 -6.23
C HIS A 149 -7.45 -9.31 -7.41
N TYR A 150 -7.23 -8.07 -7.84
CA TYR A 150 -6.24 -7.75 -8.87
C TYR A 150 -4.82 -8.16 -8.43
N LEU A 151 -4.49 -7.93 -7.16
CA LEU A 151 -3.21 -8.33 -6.61
C LEU A 151 -3.09 -9.85 -6.60
N GLU A 152 -4.09 -10.62 -6.14
CA GLU A 152 -4.04 -12.10 -6.11
C GLU A 152 -3.91 -12.74 -7.50
N ALA A 153 -4.57 -12.15 -8.51
CA ALA A 153 -4.54 -12.65 -9.89
C ALA A 153 -3.18 -12.43 -10.59
N GLU A 154 -2.46 -11.36 -10.22
CA GLU A 154 -1.17 -10.99 -10.82
C GLU A 154 0.02 -11.13 -9.85
N PHE A 155 -0.18 -11.61 -8.62
CA PHE A 155 0.88 -11.68 -7.62
C PHE A 155 1.91 -12.75 -7.97
N ALA A 156 2.90 -12.29 -8.74
CA ALA A 156 4.12 -12.99 -8.99
C ALA A 156 4.95 -12.98 -7.71
N LYS A 157 4.93 -14.11 -6.98
CA LYS A 157 6.04 -14.51 -6.08
C LYS A 157 7.39 -14.17 -6.72
N GLU A 158 7.50 -14.29 -8.04
CA GLU A 158 8.70 -13.96 -8.80
C GLU A 158 8.99 -12.46 -8.95
N ALA A 159 7.98 -11.57 -9.09
CA ALA A 159 8.21 -10.13 -9.19
C ALA A 159 8.71 -9.56 -7.85
N VAL A 160 8.08 -9.95 -6.74
CA VAL A 160 8.51 -9.53 -5.40
C VAL A 160 9.88 -10.11 -5.07
N LYS A 161 10.12 -11.41 -5.30
CA LYS A 161 11.47 -12.00 -5.11
C LYS A 161 12.52 -11.29 -5.95
N LYS A 162 12.20 -10.89 -7.18
CA LYS A 162 13.12 -10.17 -8.05
C LYS A 162 13.46 -8.80 -7.47
N ILE A 163 12.48 -8.04 -7.02
CA ILE A 163 12.70 -6.73 -6.38
C ILE A 163 13.54 -6.92 -5.11
N VAL A 164 13.18 -7.87 -4.24
CA VAL A 164 13.95 -8.15 -3.00
C VAL A 164 15.40 -8.54 -3.29
N ARG A 165 15.68 -9.27 -4.37
CA ARG A 165 17.06 -9.60 -4.80
C ARG A 165 17.84 -8.39 -5.32
N GLU A 166 17.16 -7.43 -5.93
CA GLU A 166 17.74 -6.20 -6.48
C GLU A 166 17.99 -5.13 -5.39
N VAL A 167 17.20 -5.16 -4.32
CA VAL A 167 17.40 -4.32 -3.14
C VAL A 167 18.56 -4.88 -2.31
N ARG A 168 19.73 -4.23 -2.40
CA ARG A 168 20.90 -4.66 -1.65
C ARG A 168 20.69 -4.45 -0.15
N PHE A 169 20.74 -5.55 0.60
CA PHE A 169 21.00 -5.58 2.04
C PHE A 169 22.49 -5.28 2.28
N GLU A 170 22.97 -4.06 2.04
CA GLU A 170 24.29 -3.68 2.55
C GLU A 170 24.12 -3.24 4.02
N PRO A 171 24.76 -3.94 4.98
CA PRO A 171 24.74 -3.48 6.36
C PRO A 171 25.39 -2.10 6.42
N ILE A 172 24.72 -1.15 7.06
CA ILE A 172 25.35 0.11 7.43
C ILE A 172 26.49 -0.25 8.39
N LYS A 173 27.73 0.01 7.95
CA LYS A 173 28.95 -0.22 8.74
C LYS A 173 29.06 0.76 9.90
#